data_AF-A0A7Y6XGG5-F1
#
_entry.id   AF-A0A7Y6XGG5-F1
#
_cell.length_a   1.000
_cell.length_b   1.000
_cell.length_c   1.000
_cell.angle_alpha   90.00
_cell.angle_beta   90.00
_cell.angle_gamma   90.00
#
_symmetry.space_group_name_H-M   'P 1'
#
loop_
_entity.id
_entity.type
_entity.pdbx_description
1 polymer ?
#
loop_
_entity_poly.entity_id
_entity_poly.type
_entity_poly.pdbx_seq_one_letter_code
_entity_poly.pdbx_strand_id
1 'polypeptide(L)' 'MTPRKPRPANASKPTPAPEEVLERIAREEMGIETLKKRWSDSLDFHNVGVGELRNALEAAYQAGKRDAGNSPAVAP' A
#
# COMPACT_ATOMS: atom_id res chain seq x y z
N MET A 1 -40.57 14.27 1.45
CA MET A 1 -39.50 13.31 1.75
C MET A 1 -38.84 12.89 0.44
N THR A 2 -37.68 13.44 0.12
CA THR A 2 -36.94 13.04 -1.09
C THR A 2 -36.20 11.71 -0.83
N PRO A 3 -36.27 10.72 -1.74
CA PRO A 3 -35.55 9.46 -1.57
C PRO A 3 -34.05 9.74 -1.63
N ARG A 4 -33.32 9.32 -0.60
CA ARG A 4 -31.85 9.38 -0.58
C ARG A 4 -31.33 8.36 -1.59
N LYS A 5 -30.54 8.82 -2.56
CA LYS A 5 -29.80 7.97 -3.52
C LYS A 5 -28.97 6.96 -2.72
N PRO A 6 -29.06 5.65 -3.01
CA PRO A 6 -28.23 4.66 -2.34
C PRO A 6 -26.76 4.98 -2.61
N ARG A 7 -25.99 5.15 -1.53
CA ARG A 7 -24.53 5.28 -1.59
C ARG A 7 -23.97 3.99 -2.20
N PRO A 8 -23.06 4.04 -3.18
CA PRO A 8 -22.41 2.84 -3.67
C PRO A 8 -21.69 2.19 -2.48
N ALA A 9 -22.21 1.06 -2.02
CA ALA A 9 -21.78 0.37 -0.81
C ALA A 9 -20.60 -0.60 -1.05
N ASN A 10 -19.91 -0.49 -2.20
CA ASN A 10 -18.84 -1.40 -2.59
C ASN A 10 -17.60 -0.62 -3.01
N ALA A 11 -16.93 0.02 -2.05
CA ALA A 11 -15.50 0.23 -2.15
C ALA A 11 -14.84 -1.07 -1.65
N SER A 12 -14.83 -2.09 -2.51
CA SER A 12 -14.07 -3.32 -2.30
C SER A 12 -12.66 -2.89 -1.91
N LYS A 13 -12.14 -3.39 -0.79
CA LYS A 13 -10.76 -3.11 -0.38
C LYS A 13 -9.85 -3.37 -1.58
N PRO A 14 -8.91 -2.46 -1.91
CA PRO A 14 -7.98 -2.72 -2.99
C PRO A 14 -7.33 -4.08 -2.73
N THR A 15 -7.23 -4.90 -3.78
CA THR A 15 -6.43 -6.12 -3.74
C THR A 15 -5.09 -5.76 -3.12
N PRO A 16 -4.64 -6.48 -2.08
CA PRO A 16 -3.40 -6.15 -1.41
C PRO A 16 -2.27 -6.10 -2.44
N ALA A 17 -1.46 -5.05 -2.36
CA ALA A 17 -0.27 -4.94 -3.19
C ALA A 17 0.62 -6.17 -2.96
N PRO A 18 1.40 -6.60 -3.98
CA PRO A 18 2.33 -7.70 -3.81
C PRO A 18 3.24 -7.45 -2.61
N GLU A 19 3.33 -8.44 -1.72
CA GLU A 19 4.06 -8.34 -0.45
C GLU A 19 5.54 -7.97 -0.70
N GLU A 20 6.13 -8.53 -1.76
CA GLU A 20 7.49 -8.22 -2.22
C GLU A 20 7.72 -6.73 -2.54
N VAL A 21 6.72 -6.06 -3.13
CA VAL A 21 6.82 -4.63 -3.47
C VAL A 21 6.81 -3.79 -2.20
N LEU A 22 5.94 -4.14 -1.24
CA LEU A 22 5.85 -3.46 0.04
C LEU A 22 7.12 -3.66 0.88
N GLU A 23 7.63 -4.90 0.94
CA GLU A 23 8.87 -5.22 1.65
C GLU A 23 10.08 -4.52 1.03
N ARG A 24 10.15 -4.42 -0.32
CA ARG A 24 11.20 -3.65 -0.99
C ARG A 24 11.16 -2.18 -0.62
N ILE A 25 10.00 -1.54 -0.70
CA ILE A 25 9.84 -0.11 -0.36
C ILE A 25 10.20 0.12 1.11
N ALA A 26 9.75 -0.74 2.02
CA ALA A 26 10.05 -0.63 3.44
C ALA A 26 11.56 -0.70 3.72
N ARG A 27 12.26 -1.60 3.02
CA ARG A 27 13.71 -1.77 3.14
C ARG A 27 14.50 -0.60 2.56
N GLU A 28 14.09 -0.12 1.39
CA GLU A 28 14.79 0.95 0.66
C GLU A 28 14.56 2.34 1.29
N GLU A 29 13.33 2.64 1.69
CA GLU A 29 12.95 4.00 2.11
C GLU A 29 12.97 4.20 3.63
N MET A 30 12.76 3.14 4.42
CA MET A 30 12.64 3.22 5.89
C MET A 30 13.61 2.29 6.63
N GLY A 31 14.44 1.52 5.91
CA GLY A 31 15.37 0.56 6.51
C GLY A 31 14.69 -0.60 7.27
N ILE A 32 13.40 -0.85 7.05
CA ILE A 32 12.63 -1.89 7.71
C ILE A 32 12.77 -3.20 6.93
N GLU A 33 13.34 -4.22 7.56
CA GLU A 33 13.66 -5.48 6.88
C GLU A 33 12.42 -6.27 6.42
N THR A 34 11.36 -6.24 7.24
CA THR A 34 10.09 -6.94 6.99
C THR A 34 8.91 -6.16 7.57
N LEU A 35 7.75 -6.24 6.91
CA LEU A 35 6.48 -5.70 7.41
C LEU A 35 5.64 -6.77 8.14
N LYS A 36 6.19 -7.96 8.37
CA LYS A 36 5.52 -9.04 9.11
C LYS A 36 5.68 -8.83 10.60
N LYS A 37 4.61 -9.08 11.35
CA LYS A 37 4.61 -9.02 12.81
C LYS A 37 5.54 -10.09 13.40
N ARG A 38 6.44 -9.68 14.28
CA ARG A 38 7.40 -10.52 15.01
C ARG A 38 7.10 -10.67 16.48
N TRP A 39 6.02 -10.05 16.97
CA TRP A 39 5.56 -10.11 18.36
C TRP A 39 6.60 -9.60 19.35
N SER A 40 7.35 -8.59 18.94
CA SER A 40 8.40 -7.98 19.75
C SER A 40 8.42 -6.49 19.48
N ASP A 41 8.24 -5.69 20.54
CA ASP A 41 8.07 -4.26 20.40
C ASP A 41 9.26 -3.61 19.66
N SER A 42 10.50 -4.01 19.98
CA SER A 42 11.70 -3.50 19.32
C SER A 42 11.83 -3.90 17.86
N LEU A 43 11.11 -4.94 17.43
CA LEU A 43 11.14 -5.50 16.09
C LEU A 43 9.95 -5.08 15.22
N ASP A 44 8.84 -4.66 15.85
CA ASP A 44 7.58 -4.29 15.21
C ASP A 44 7.32 -2.77 15.22
N PHE A 45 7.95 -2.02 16.13
CA PHE A 45 7.85 -0.57 16.19
C PHE A 45 9.14 0.08 15.71
N HIS A 46 9.02 0.91 14.67
CA HIS A 46 10.12 1.65 14.08
C HIS A 46 9.90 3.15 14.23
N ASN A 47 10.95 3.87 14.64
CA ASN A 47 10.95 5.32 14.58
C ASN A 47 11.40 5.73 13.18
N VAL A 48 10.50 6.34 12.42
CA VAL A 48 10.70 6.68 11.01
C VAL A 48 10.61 8.19 10.84
N GLY A 49 11.57 8.78 10.13
CA GLY A 49 11.51 10.19 9.79
C GLY A 49 10.35 10.50 8.85
N VAL A 50 9.73 11.67 9.00
CA VAL A 50 8.62 12.08 8.12
C VAL A 50 9.02 12.17 6.64
N GLY A 51 10.31 12.37 6.35
CA GLY A 51 10.87 12.33 4.99
C GLY A 51 10.90 10.92 4.41
N GLU A 52 11.41 9.95 5.17
CA GLU A 52 11.42 8.52 4.81
C GLU A 52 10.00 7.99 4.60
N LEU A 53 9.08 8.34 5.52
CA LEU A 53 7.67 7.99 5.38
C LEU A 53 7.06 8.59 4.11
N ARG A 54 7.36 9.85 3.80
CA ARG A 54 6.87 10.50 2.57
C ARG A 54 7.38 9.78 1.32
N ASN A 55 8.66 9.45 1.28
CA ASN A 55 9.24 8.75 0.13
C ASN A 55 8.63 7.35 -0.04
N ALA A 56 8.46 6.61 1.06
CA ALA A 56 7.82 5.29 1.03
C ALA A 56 6.39 5.36 0.46
N LEU A 57 5.61 6.36 0.86
CA LEU A 57 4.25 6.57 0.34
C LEU A 57 4.26 6.95 -1.15
N GLU A 58 5.20 7.80 -1.57
CA GLU A 58 5.34 8.18 -2.98
C GLU A 58 5.73 6.97 -3.85
N ALA A 59 6.70 6.16 -3.38
CA ALA A 59 7.14 4.94 -4.04
C ALA A 59 6.00 3.92 -4.17
N ALA A 60 5.21 3.72 -3.10
CA ALA A 60 4.05 2.84 -3.10
C ALA A 60 2.98 3.31 -4.11
N TYR A 61 2.71 4.61 -4.15
CA TYR A 61 1.76 5.19 -5.10
C TYR A 61 2.22 5.01 -6.56
N GLN A 62 3.50 5.27 -6.85
CA GLN A 62 4.06 5.05 -8.18
C GLN A 62 4.04 3.58 -8.59
N ALA A 63 4.36 2.66 -7.67
CA ALA A 63 4.29 1.23 -7.93
C ALA A 63 2.87 0.79 -8.31
N GLY A 64 1.86 1.22 -7.54
CA GLY A 64 0.46 0.94 -7.85
C GLY A 64 0.00 1.52 -9.19
N LYS A 65 0.46 2.72 -9.56
CA LYS A 65 0.18 3.31 -10.88
C LYS A 65 0.78 2.50 -12.03
N ARG A 66 2.01 2.00 -11.87
CA ARG A 66 2.68 1.16 -12.88
C ARG A 66 1.94 -0.17 -13.07
N ASP A 67 1.49 -0.78 -11.97
CA ASP A 67 0.72 -2.03 -12.00
C ASP A 67 -0.65 -1.87 -12.70
N ALA A 68 -1.38 -0.80 -12.39
CA ALA A 68 -2.63 -0.46 -13.07
C ALA A 68 -2.43 -0.17 -14.56
N GLY A 69 -1.30 0.43 -14.94
CA GLY A 69 -0.93 0.68 -16.33
C GLY A 69 -0.44 -0.56 -17.09
N ASN A 70 -0.05 -1.62 -16.39
CA ASN A 70 0.46 -2.88 -16.95
C ASN A 70 -0.58 -4.02 -16.90
N SER A 71 -1.80 -3.76 -16.43
CA SER A 71 -2.89 -4.71 -16.55
C SER A 71 -3.23 -4.90 -18.03
N PRO A 72 -3.14 -6.11 -18.59
CA PRO A 72 -3.60 -6.35 -19.95
C PRO A 72 -5.10 -6.06 -19.94
N ALA A 73 -5.52 -5.14 -20.82
CA ALA A 73 -6.93 -4.94 -21.10
C ALA A 73 -7.57 -6.32 -21.30
N VAL A 74 -8.51 -6.66 -20.42
CA VAL A 74 -9.36 -7.83 -20.53
C VAL A 74 -9.87 -7.91 -21.97
N ALA A 75 -9.40 -8.92 -22.72
CA ALA A 75 -9.94 -9.27 -24.02
C ALA A 75 -11.35 -9.85 -23.83
N PRO A 76 -12.28 -9.62 -24.80
CA PRO A 76 -13.72 -9.89 -24.65
C PRO A 76 -14.06 -11.37 -24.41
#